data_AF-A0A954Y184-F1
#
_entry.id   AF-A0A954Y184-F1
#
_cell.length_a   1.000
_cell.length_b   1.000
_cell.length_c   1.000
_cell.angle_alpha   90.00
_cell.angle_beta   90.00
_cell.angle_gamma   90.00
#
_symmetry.space_group_name_H-M   'P 1'
#
loop_
_entity.id
_entity.type
_entity.pdbx_description
1 polymer ?
#
loop_
_entity_poly.entity_id
_entity_poly.type
_entity_poly.pdbx_seq_one_letter_code
_entity_poly.pdbx_strand_id
1 'polypeptide(L)'
;NRGISGNKVYQLAERWQADCLDLKPNVLSVLIGVNDVWHRVNGQYDGTIETYRNDYRALLARTQAALPDVKLVVCEPFVLRCGAVTDAFFPAMDEVRAAATEICREFDACFVPFQAVFDTAAKLADKEYWLRDGVHPTTQGAALMAGAWLRATGAVAGS
;
A
#
# COMPACT_ATOMS: atom_id res chain seq x y z
N ASN A 1 9.50 -11.13 5.20
CA ASN A 1 9.20 -9.69 5.19
C ASN A 1 10.39 -8.95 4.60
N ARG A 2 10.19 -8.12 3.58
CA ARG A 2 11.22 -7.31 2.90
C ARG A 2 10.82 -5.81 2.82
N GLY A 3 9.87 -5.37 3.64
CA GLY A 3 9.52 -3.95 3.75
C GLY A 3 10.62 -3.15 4.45
N ILE A 4 10.89 -1.95 3.96
CA ILE A 4 11.83 -1.00 4.57
C ILE A 4 11.09 0.31 4.79
N SER A 5 11.21 0.87 6.00
CA SER A 5 10.52 2.11 6.38
C SER A 5 10.97 3.29 5.50
N GLY A 6 10.05 4.22 5.24
CA GLY A 6 10.30 5.39 4.40
C GLY A 6 10.43 5.13 2.89
N ASN A 7 10.30 3.87 2.44
CA ASN A 7 10.37 3.55 1.01
C ASN A 7 9.20 4.14 0.23
N LYS A 8 9.54 4.59 -0.97
CA LYS A 8 8.66 4.96 -2.09
C LYS A 8 8.78 3.91 -3.19
N VAL A 9 7.99 4.03 -4.25
CA VAL A 9 7.95 2.99 -5.29
C VAL A 9 9.30 2.76 -5.98
N TYR A 10 10.01 3.82 -6.40
CA TYR A 10 11.33 3.67 -7.03
C TYR A 10 12.35 2.97 -6.12
N GLN A 11 12.26 3.17 -4.80
CA GLN A 11 13.16 2.53 -3.83
C GLN A 11 12.85 1.04 -3.65
N LEU A 12 11.63 0.60 -3.96
CA LEU A 12 11.34 -0.83 -4.14
C LEU A 12 12.05 -1.35 -5.40
N ALA A 13 11.97 -0.61 -6.51
CA ALA A 13 12.55 -1.00 -7.79
C ALA A 13 14.08 -1.22 -7.72
N GLU A 14 14.79 -0.36 -6.99
CA GLU A 14 16.25 -0.41 -6.76
C GLU A 14 16.72 -1.74 -6.17
N ARG A 15 15.88 -2.38 -5.35
CA ARG A 15 16.21 -3.63 -4.62
C ARG A 15 15.37 -4.83 -5.05
N TRP A 16 14.51 -4.66 -6.06
CA TRP A 16 13.48 -5.62 -6.42
C TRP A 16 14.02 -6.99 -6.84
N GLN A 17 15.22 -7.03 -7.42
CA GLN A 17 15.83 -8.30 -7.83
C GLN A 17 16.06 -9.22 -6.63
N ALA A 18 16.89 -8.79 -5.68
CA ALA A 18 17.26 -9.59 -4.51
C ALA A 18 16.12 -9.72 -3.49
N ASP A 19 15.34 -8.64 -3.29
CA ASP A 19 14.30 -8.61 -2.27
C ASP A 19 12.95 -9.17 -2.73
N CYS A 20 12.76 -9.47 -4.02
CA CYS A 20 11.50 -10.00 -4.54
C CYS A 20 11.70 -11.09 -5.60
N LEU A 21 12.33 -10.77 -6.75
CA LEU A 21 12.32 -11.67 -7.91
C LEU A 21 13.13 -12.96 -7.65
N ASP A 22 14.30 -12.86 -7.01
CA ASP A 22 15.15 -14.02 -6.70
C ASP A 22 14.49 -14.95 -5.67
N LEU A 23 13.55 -14.43 -4.88
CA LEU A 23 12.77 -15.20 -3.91
C LEU A 23 11.66 -16.04 -4.57
N LYS A 24 11.30 -15.73 -5.83
CA LYS A 24 10.27 -16.41 -6.62
C LYS A 24 8.95 -16.62 -5.84
N PRO A 25 8.34 -15.55 -5.27
CA PRO A 25 7.11 -15.68 -4.50
C PRO A 25 5.97 -16.23 -5.35
N ASN A 26 5.17 -17.14 -4.80
CA ASN A 26 3.88 -17.53 -5.40
C ASN A 26 2.80 -16.46 -5.17
N VAL A 27 2.90 -15.73 -4.06
CA VAL A 27 2.02 -14.61 -3.72
C VAL A 27 2.89 -13.43 -3.33
N LEU A 28 2.73 -12.31 -4.01
CA LEU A 28 3.39 -11.06 -3.70
C LEU A 28 2.37 -10.04 -3.21
N SER A 29 2.54 -9.56 -1.97
CA SER A 29 1.72 -8.49 -1.41
C SER A 29 2.51 -7.19 -1.33
N VAL A 30 1.95 -6.10 -1.84
CA VAL A 30 2.58 -4.78 -1.89
C VAL A 30 1.66 -3.74 -1.25
N LEU A 31 2.17 -3.06 -0.22
CA LEU A 31 1.58 -1.87 0.40
C LEU A 31 2.62 -0.75 0.28
N ILE A 32 2.39 0.23 -0.59
CA ILE A 32 3.31 1.33 -0.86
C ILE A 32 2.52 2.57 -1.32
N GLY A 33 2.98 3.78 -0.97
CA GLY A 33 2.36 5.03 -1.44
C GLY A 33 2.20 6.12 -0.37
N VAL A 34 2.12 5.75 0.92
CA VAL A 34 1.97 6.78 1.98
C VAL A 34 3.20 7.68 2.08
N ASN A 35 4.41 7.15 1.86
CA ASN A 35 5.64 7.94 1.89
C ASN A 35 5.81 8.80 0.64
N ASP A 36 5.24 8.41 -0.50
CA ASP A 36 5.21 9.23 -1.71
C ASP A 36 4.41 10.52 -1.49
N VAL A 37 3.42 10.49 -0.57
CA VAL A 37 2.70 11.69 -0.12
C VAL A 37 3.40 12.37 1.04
N TRP A 38 3.71 11.64 2.12
CA TRP A 38 4.23 12.25 3.36
C TRP A 38 5.56 12.96 3.12
N HIS A 39 6.49 12.35 2.38
CA HIS A 39 7.76 12.98 2.07
C HIS A 39 7.63 14.15 1.09
N ARG A 40 6.54 14.21 0.31
CA ARG A 40 6.23 15.40 -0.49
C ARG A 40 5.73 16.54 0.39
N VAL A 41 4.81 16.23 1.31
CA VAL A 41 4.25 17.21 2.26
C VAL A 41 5.34 17.84 3.14
N ASN A 42 6.37 17.09 3.54
CA ASN A 42 7.45 17.60 4.36
C ASN A 42 8.66 18.15 3.56
N GLY A 43 8.56 18.25 2.23
CA GLY A 43 9.60 18.81 1.36
C GLY A 43 10.83 17.92 1.13
N GLN A 44 10.75 16.62 1.43
CA GLN A 44 11.83 15.65 1.25
C GLN A 44 11.72 14.85 -0.06
N TYR A 45 10.68 15.08 -0.85
CA TYR A 45 10.42 14.41 -2.11
C TYR A 45 9.61 15.28 -3.07
N ASP A 46 9.93 15.23 -4.35
CA ASP A 46 9.32 16.03 -5.42
C ASP A 46 8.47 15.19 -6.39
N GLY A 47 8.34 13.87 -6.15
CA GLY A 47 7.54 13.00 -6.99
C GLY A 47 6.07 13.38 -7.03
N THR A 48 5.45 13.11 -8.18
CA THR A 48 4.05 13.43 -8.46
C THR A 48 3.18 12.18 -8.40
N ILE A 49 1.86 12.37 -8.51
CA ILE A 49 0.95 11.23 -8.71
C ILE A 49 1.30 10.43 -9.97
N GLU A 50 1.76 11.08 -11.04
CA GLU A 50 2.21 10.40 -12.26
C GLU A 50 3.49 9.60 -12.02
N THR A 51 4.41 10.11 -11.19
CA THR A 51 5.59 9.36 -10.75
C THR A 51 5.17 8.07 -10.04
N TYR A 52 4.28 8.16 -9.06
CA TYR A 52 3.74 6.98 -8.35
C TYR A 52 3.09 5.98 -9.31
N ARG A 53 2.22 6.45 -10.22
CA ARG A 53 1.52 5.60 -11.20
C ARG A 53 2.50 4.87 -12.11
N ASN A 54 3.42 5.60 -12.73
CA ASN A 54 4.35 5.04 -13.71
C ASN A 54 5.33 4.06 -13.06
N ASP A 55 5.89 4.44 -11.92
CA ASP A 55 6.83 3.57 -11.21
C ASP A 55 6.15 2.28 -10.74
N TYR A 56 4.92 2.37 -10.26
CA TYR A 56 4.23 1.20 -9.70
C TYR A 56 3.76 0.25 -10.81
N ARG A 57 3.25 0.79 -11.93
CA ARG A 57 2.98 -0.01 -13.13
C ARG A 57 4.24 -0.69 -13.65
N ALA A 58 5.34 0.04 -13.77
CA ALA A 58 6.61 -0.53 -14.23
C ALA A 58 7.11 -1.65 -13.30
N LEU A 59 6.96 -1.47 -11.98
CA LEU A 59 7.34 -2.48 -10.99
C LEU A 59 6.51 -3.76 -11.12
N LEU A 60 5.18 -3.65 -11.24
CA LEU A 60 4.30 -4.81 -11.38
C LEU A 60 4.47 -5.50 -12.74
N ALA A 61 4.63 -4.73 -13.83
CA ALA A 61 4.90 -5.28 -15.17
C ALA A 61 6.21 -6.07 -15.21
N ARG A 62 7.29 -5.51 -14.62
CA ARG A 62 8.55 -6.23 -14.44
C ARG A 62 8.36 -7.53 -13.65
N THR A 63 7.50 -7.50 -12.64
CA THR A 63 7.23 -8.65 -11.77
C THR A 63 6.53 -9.78 -12.52
N GLN A 64 5.41 -9.50 -13.21
CA GLN A 64 4.70 -10.52 -13.98
C GLN A 64 5.53 -11.06 -15.15
N ALA A 65 6.34 -10.23 -15.81
CA ALA A 65 7.23 -10.69 -16.86
C ALA A 65 8.27 -11.71 -16.35
N ALA A 66 8.78 -11.52 -15.13
CA ALA A 66 9.76 -12.42 -14.51
C ALA A 66 9.12 -13.63 -13.81
N LEU A 67 7.89 -13.47 -13.30
CA LEU A 67 7.16 -14.45 -12.51
C LEU A 67 5.70 -14.53 -13.02
N PRO A 68 5.45 -15.19 -14.17
CA PRO A 68 4.14 -15.16 -14.83
C PRO A 68 3.00 -15.76 -14.00
N ASP A 69 3.32 -16.68 -13.07
CA ASP A 69 2.32 -17.34 -12.22
C ASP A 69 2.14 -16.66 -10.84
N VAL A 70 2.77 -15.50 -10.60
CA VAL A 70 2.68 -14.81 -9.32
C VAL A 70 1.28 -14.25 -9.10
N LYS A 71 0.70 -14.52 -7.92
CA LYS A 71 -0.53 -13.86 -7.49
C LYS A 71 -0.20 -12.53 -6.84
N LEU A 72 -0.68 -11.44 -7.43
CA LEU A 72 -0.47 -10.10 -6.91
C LEU A 72 -1.57 -9.72 -5.91
N VAL A 73 -1.16 -9.12 -4.79
CA VAL A 73 -2.05 -8.51 -3.80
C VAL A 73 -1.65 -7.04 -3.60
N VAL A 74 -2.45 -6.13 -4.16
CA VAL A 74 -2.27 -4.69 -3.99
C VAL A 74 -3.04 -4.24 -2.75
N CYS A 75 -2.33 -3.66 -1.79
CA CYS A 75 -2.93 -3.13 -0.59
C CYS A 75 -3.09 -1.62 -0.70
N GLU A 76 -4.29 -1.13 -0.40
CA GLU A 76 -4.61 0.30 -0.43
C GLU A 76 -3.73 1.09 0.56
N PRO A 77 -3.01 2.13 0.14
CA PRO A 77 -2.36 3.06 1.05
C PRO A 77 -3.40 3.78 1.91
N PHE A 78 -3.20 3.85 3.22
CA PHE A 78 -4.22 4.36 4.13
C PHE A 78 -3.64 5.37 5.11
N VAL A 79 -4.50 6.25 5.62
CA VAL A 79 -4.21 7.15 6.73
C VAL A 79 -5.45 7.37 7.59
N LEU A 80 -5.26 7.78 8.84
CA LEU A 80 -6.30 8.40 9.66
C LEU A 80 -5.88 9.83 9.98
N ARG A 81 -6.84 10.77 10.00
CA ARG A 81 -6.61 12.18 10.35
C ARG A 81 -6.34 12.35 11.85
N CYS A 82 -5.13 11.98 12.27
CA CYS A 82 -4.55 12.18 13.59
C CYS A 82 -3.02 12.21 13.50
N GLY A 83 -2.35 12.65 14.57
CA GLY A 83 -0.89 12.65 14.66
C GLY A 83 -0.22 13.45 13.55
N ALA A 84 0.60 12.78 12.73
CA ALA A 84 1.36 13.40 11.65
C ALA A 84 0.51 13.75 10.42
N VAL A 85 -0.69 13.17 10.30
CA VAL A 85 -1.57 13.34 9.15
C VAL A 85 -2.43 14.58 9.35
N THR A 86 -2.12 15.62 8.58
CA THR A 86 -2.87 16.88 8.54
C THR A 86 -3.64 17.02 7.23
N ASP A 87 -4.38 18.12 7.07
CA ASP A 87 -5.09 18.42 5.83
C ASP A 87 -4.15 18.53 4.61
N ALA A 88 -2.86 18.79 4.82
CA ALA A 88 -1.86 18.86 3.75
C ALA A 88 -1.63 17.53 3.01
N PHE A 89 -2.04 16.39 3.59
CA PHE A 89 -2.00 15.09 2.92
C PHE A 89 -3.08 14.96 1.83
N PHE A 90 -4.05 15.86 1.80
CA PHE A 90 -5.20 15.81 0.92
C PHE A 90 -5.19 16.97 -0.08
N PRO A 91 -5.52 16.72 -1.36
CA PRO A 91 -6.13 15.50 -1.91
C PRO A 91 -5.14 14.39 -2.30
N ALA A 92 -3.83 14.57 -2.11
CA ALA A 92 -2.80 13.65 -2.61
C ALA A 92 -2.96 12.19 -2.15
N MET A 93 -3.36 11.94 -0.89
CA MET A 93 -3.67 10.58 -0.42
C MET A 93 -4.86 9.97 -1.17
N ASP A 94 -5.88 10.76 -1.52
CA ASP A 94 -7.04 10.26 -2.26
C ASP A 94 -6.65 9.87 -3.69
N GLU A 95 -5.78 10.67 -4.32
CA GLU A 95 -5.21 10.39 -5.64
C GLU A 95 -4.37 9.11 -5.64
N VAL A 96 -3.52 8.91 -4.63
CA VAL A 96 -2.71 7.69 -4.48
C VAL A 96 -3.56 6.44 -4.27
N ARG A 97 -4.66 6.53 -3.49
CA ARG A 97 -5.61 5.41 -3.30
C ARG A 97 -6.36 5.08 -4.59
N ALA A 98 -6.80 6.10 -5.33
CA ALA A 98 -7.42 5.91 -6.64
C ALA A 98 -6.45 5.22 -7.61
N ALA A 99 -5.20 5.70 -7.67
CA ALA A 99 -4.15 5.08 -8.49
C ALA A 99 -3.86 3.63 -8.10
N ALA A 100 -3.78 3.30 -6.81
CA ALA A 100 -3.60 1.92 -6.35
C ALA A 100 -4.76 1.02 -6.78
N THR A 101 -6.00 1.52 -6.74
CA THR A 101 -7.19 0.79 -7.18
C THR A 101 -7.19 0.55 -8.70
N GLU A 102 -6.82 1.57 -9.48
CA GLU A 102 -6.69 1.45 -10.95
C GLU A 102 -5.62 0.44 -11.33
N ILE A 103 -4.42 0.54 -10.75
CA ILE A 103 -3.32 -0.41 -10.98
C ILE A 103 -3.72 -1.82 -10.58
N CYS A 104 -4.42 -2.00 -9.46
CA CYS A 104 -4.91 -3.31 -9.06
C CYS A 104 -5.79 -3.96 -10.15
N ARG A 105 -6.64 -3.16 -10.82
CA ARG A 105 -7.50 -3.64 -11.92
C ARG A 105 -6.71 -3.93 -13.18
N GLU A 106 -5.76 -3.06 -13.53
CA GLU A 106 -4.90 -3.23 -14.72
C GLU A 106 -4.10 -4.55 -14.69
N PHE A 107 -3.69 -4.99 -13.50
CA PHE A 107 -2.86 -6.17 -13.29
C PHE A 107 -3.63 -7.41 -12.83
N ASP A 108 -4.98 -7.36 -12.83
CA ASP A 108 -5.87 -8.43 -12.32
C ASP A 108 -5.44 -8.94 -10.92
N ALA A 109 -5.08 -8.00 -10.04
CA ALA A 109 -4.60 -8.29 -8.70
C ALA A 109 -5.74 -8.33 -7.68
N CYS A 110 -5.51 -8.99 -6.55
CA CYS A 110 -6.38 -8.91 -5.38
C CYS A 110 -6.19 -7.56 -4.67
N PHE A 111 -7.28 -6.86 -4.35
CA PHE A 111 -7.23 -5.57 -3.65
C PHE A 111 -7.57 -5.71 -2.16
N VAL A 112 -6.78 -5.08 -1.29
CA VAL A 112 -7.07 -5.00 0.16
C VAL A 112 -7.42 -3.55 0.53
N PRO A 113 -8.71 -3.24 0.81
CA PRO A 113 -9.20 -1.86 1.00
C PRO A 113 -8.98 -1.36 2.43
N PHE A 114 -7.72 -1.12 2.81
CA PHE A 114 -7.38 -0.72 4.18
C PHE A 114 -8.00 0.61 4.62
N GLN A 115 -8.22 1.57 3.73
CA GLN A 115 -8.81 2.85 4.13
C GLN A 115 -10.25 2.64 4.63
N ALA A 116 -11.09 1.93 3.89
CA ALA A 116 -12.46 1.64 4.30
C ALA A 116 -12.53 0.84 5.62
N VAL A 117 -11.55 -0.05 5.83
CA VAL A 117 -11.40 -0.82 7.07
C VAL A 117 -11.11 0.10 8.26
N PHE A 118 -10.14 1.01 8.12
CA PHE A 118 -9.81 1.96 9.19
C PHE A 118 -10.86 3.04 9.39
N ASP A 119 -11.53 3.51 8.34
CA ASP A 119 -12.65 4.45 8.45
C ASP A 119 -13.81 3.87 9.26
N THR A 120 -14.05 2.56 9.12
CA THR A 120 -15.05 1.85 9.93
C THR A 120 -14.58 1.69 11.36
N ALA A 121 -13.33 1.30 11.58
CA ALA A 121 -12.76 1.11 12.92
C ALA A 121 -12.67 2.42 13.72
N ALA A 122 -12.39 3.54 13.06
CA ALA A 122 -12.32 4.88 13.67
C ALA A 122 -13.69 5.37 14.21
N LYS A 123 -14.79 4.67 13.92
CA LYS A 123 -16.10 4.90 14.55
C LYS A 123 -16.27 4.18 15.89
N LEU A 124 -15.40 3.21 16.18
CA LEU A 124 -15.49 2.33 17.36
C LEU A 124 -14.52 2.72 18.47
N ALA A 125 -13.40 3.37 18.13
CA ALA A 125 -12.42 3.88 19.07
C ALA A 125 -11.65 5.04 18.41
N ASP A 126 -10.93 5.81 19.23
CA ASP A 126 -10.09 6.92 18.76
C ASP A 126 -9.09 6.47 17.69
N LYS A 127 -8.74 7.38 16.78
CA LYS A 127 -7.90 7.05 15.62
C LYS A 127 -6.52 6.52 16.06
N GLU A 128 -5.97 7.09 17.12
CA GLU A 128 -4.69 6.77 17.75
C GLU A 128 -4.65 5.36 18.36
N TYR A 129 -5.81 4.79 18.72
CA TYR A 129 -5.92 3.39 19.13
C TYR A 129 -5.56 2.45 17.98
N TRP A 130 -5.87 2.85 16.73
CA TRP A 130 -5.64 2.06 15.52
C TRP A 130 -4.31 2.41 14.86
N LEU A 131 -4.03 3.71 14.66
CA LEU A 131 -2.83 4.23 14.01
C LEU A 131 -2.14 5.25 14.93
N ARG A 132 -0.94 4.93 15.40
CA ARG A 132 -0.20 5.70 16.42
C ARG A 132 -0.03 7.18 16.05
N ASP A 133 0.24 7.46 14.79
CA ASP A 133 0.52 8.80 14.24
C ASP A 133 -0.31 9.12 13.00
N GLY A 134 -1.40 8.38 12.79
CA GLY A 134 -2.24 8.47 11.59
C GLY A 134 -1.70 7.69 10.39
N VAL A 135 -0.47 7.15 10.46
CA VAL A 135 0.15 6.34 9.39
C VAL A 135 0.48 4.93 9.89
N HIS A 136 1.18 4.82 11.01
CA HIS A 136 1.72 3.55 11.48
C HIS A 136 0.71 2.80 12.38
N PRO A 137 0.34 1.55 12.05
CA PRO A 137 -0.61 0.80 12.84
C PRO A 137 -0.05 0.42 14.22
N THR A 138 -0.91 0.47 15.23
CA THR A 138 -0.69 -0.17 16.54
C THR A 138 -0.83 -1.69 16.40
N THR A 139 -0.67 -2.44 17.50
CA THR A 139 -0.95 -3.89 17.51
C THR A 139 -2.40 -4.19 17.09
N GLN A 140 -3.35 -3.37 17.52
CA GLN A 140 -4.77 -3.49 17.20
C GLN A 140 -5.04 -3.16 15.73
N GLY A 141 -4.43 -2.09 15.22
CA GLY A 141 -4.48 -1.76 13.79
C GLY A 141 -3.89 -2.86 12.91
N ALA A 142 -2.75 -3.43 13.31
CA ALA A 142 -2.11 -4.52 12.57
C ALA A 142 -2.96 -5.80 12.55
N ALA A 143 -3.63 -6.13 13.66
CA ALA A 143 -4.57 -7.26 13.69
C ALA A 143 -5.77 -7.04 12.75
N LEU A 144 -6.28 -5.80 12.69
CA LEU A 144 -7.37 -5.43 11.78
C LEU A 144 -6.94 -5.56 10.30
N MET A 145 -5.72 -5.10 9.98
CA MET A 145 -5.13 -5.26 8.65
C MET A 145 -4.97 -6.74 8.27
N ALA A 146 -4.46 -7.57 9.18
CA ALA A 146 -4.31 -9.01 8.93
C ALA A 146 -5.66 -9.68 8.62
N GLY A 147 -6.71 -9.35 9.39
CA GLY A 147 -8.06 -9.84 9.12
C GLY A 147 -8.62 -9.37 7.78
N ALA A 148 -8.38 -8.12 7.39
CA ALA A 148 -8.79 -7.59 6.09
C ALA A 148 -8.08 -8.27 4.93
N TRP A 149 -6.77 -8.49 5.06
CA TRP A 149 -5.97 -9.20 4.07
C TRP A 149 -6.47 -10.64 3.88
N LEU A 150 -6.66 -11.38 4.99
CA LEU A 150 -7.18 -12.76 4.94
C LEU A 150 -8.56 -12.86 4.28
N ARG A 151 -9.45 -11.89 4.52
CA ARG A 151 -10.77 -11.84 3.86
C ARG A 151 -10.64 -11.59 2.37
N ALA A 152 -9.79 -10.64 1.96
CA ALA A 152 -9.59 -10.30 0.56
C ALA A 152 -8.98 -11.47 -0.23
N THR A 153 -7.94 -12.11 0.31
CA THR A 153 -7.25 -13.21 -0.37
C THR A 153 -7.96 -14.55 -0.21
N GLY A 154 -8.68 -14.76 0.90
CA GLY A 154 -9.48 -15.95 1.13
C GLY A 154 -10.68 -16.07 0.18
N ALA A 155 -11.26 -14.93 -0.22
CA ALA A 155 -12.31 -14.89 -1.25
C ALA A 155 -11.80 -15.36 -2.63
N VAL A 156 -10.49 -15.21 -2.91
CA VAL A 156 -9.84 -15.65 -4.17
C VAL A 156 -9.48 -17.14 -4.14
N ALA A 157 -9.40 -17.76 -2.96
CA ALA A 157 -9.07 -19.19 -2.83
C ALA A 157 -10.29 -20.11 -2.91
N GLY A 158 -11.51 -19.55 -2.87
CA GLY A 158 -12.78 -20.29 -2.90
C GLY A 158 -13.59 -20.13 -4.19
N SER A 159 -13.04 -19.45 -5.21
CA SER A 159 -13.67 -19.20 -6.52
C SER A 159 -13.00 -20.00 -7.62
#